data_AF-A0A971UQW0-F1
#
_entry.id   AF-A0A971UQW0-F1
#
_cell.length_a   1.000
_cell.length_b   1.000
_cell.length_c   1.000
_cell.angle_alpha   90.00
_cell.angle_beta   90.00
_cell.angle_gamma   90.00
#
_symmetry.space_group_name_H-M   'P 1'
#
loop_
_entity.id
_entity.type
_entity.pdbx_description
1 polymer ?
#
loop_
_entity_poly.entity_id
_entity_poly.type
_entity_poly.pdbx_seq_one_letter_code
_entity_poly.pdbx_strand_id
1 'polypeptide(L)'
;MAGTTRRVLLAIGLGWLGASALLADDVIERYDDGKIKERYATDAEGRKHGKYLAHHPNGKVAVRGQYKAGQLDGLQTYFWDSGKVRLKAEYREGKLHGAYAETDEKGNLLKEQVFWNDQLLYPKSGRQINEALNKIMGSFGIDAPGMIRGAAPRGNRRPGGQGGGAGPAGASTLRTTDHVVAQAAQAATDPLRDPTNLYALARLNAYRYLCDVPHDIKLDPAQCGSALAAAQLCARLGHLDHYPTNPGLPEDQFKKAYYGTSHANLAQGRATRGSVDMYMEDSDPSNIARVGHRRWCLNPSMVTTGFGESGEFSAMMVDSADRKDVPDYDYVSYPPRGLLPLDFFHYRHAWHVSVNPSHYAKPDPAAVKATVWPVRPGRNPTDADPERRAKEPLPLDHFNVSLDGCGIPNAVIFRPVLPGLKAGDRFWVEITGLKKTDGTAVTIAYMVEFMDL
;
A
#
# COMPACT_ATOMS: atom_id res chain seq x y z
N MET A 1 -22.48 -45.46 -7.41
CA MET A 1 -23.02 -45.11 -6.08
C MET A 1 -24.24 -44.24 -6.28
N ALA A 2 -25.42 -44.74 -5.91
CA ALA A 2 -26.68 -44.03 -6.08
C ALA A 2 -26.94 -43.15 -4.84
N GLY A 3 -27.02 -41.83 -5.02
CA GLY A 3 -27.49 -40.92 -3.98
C GLY A 3 -28.91 -41.32 -3.57
N THR A 4 -29.19 -41.32 -2.26
CA THR A 4 -30.54 -41.64 -1.77
C THR A 4 -31.30 -40.32 -1.64
N THR A 5 -32.13 -39.99 -2.63
CA THR A 5 -33.06 -38.85 -2.53
C THR A 5 -34.18 -39.21 -1.54
N ARG A 6 -34.30 -38.47 -0.44
CA ARG A 6 -35.46 -38.59 0.46
C ARG A 6 -36.36 -37.39 0.23
N ARG A 7 -37.53 -37.63 -0.38
CA ARG A 7 -38.60 -36.62 -0.49
C ARG A 7 -39.24 -36.41 0.88
N VAL A 8 -39.15 -35.21 1.42
CA VAL A 8 -39.90 -34.82 2.63
C VAL A 8 -41.05 -33.94 2.18
N LEU A 9 -42.27 -34.48 2.19
CA LEU A 9 -43.47 -33.67 2.02
C LEU A 9 -43.72 -32.85 3.29
N LEU A 10 -43.55 -31.54 3.22
CA LEU A 10 -44.09 -30.64 4.25
C LEU A 10 -45.57 -30.37 3.90
N ALA A 11 -46.47 -31.15 4.49
CA ALA A 11 -47.90 -30.88 4.39
C ALA A 11 -48.26 -29.73 5.35
N ILE A 12 -48.49 -28.52 4.81
CA ILE A 12 -49.16 -27.45 5.55
C ILE A 12 -50.66 -27.59 5.29
N GLY A 13 -51.43 -27.77 6.37
CA GLY A 13 -52.88 -27.91 6.33
C GLY A 13 -53.57 -26.65 5.78
N LEU A 14 -54.30 -26.87 4.67
CA LEU A 14 -55.39 -26.12 4.05
C LEU A 14 -55.83 -24.76 4.64
N GLY A 15 -55.67 -23.72 3.81
CA GLY A 15 -56.50 -22.52 3.76
C GLY A 15 -56.35 -21.86 2.39
N TRP A 16 -57.43 -21.78 1.61
CA TRP A 16 -57.48 -21.30 0.22
C TRP A 16 -56.84 -19.92 -0.01
N LEU A 17 -55.66 -19.90 -0.66
CA LEU A 17 -55.16 -18.92 -1.64
C LEU A 17 -53.76 -19.40 -2.04
N GLY A 18 -53.48 -19.48 -3.35
CA GLY A 18 -52.38 -20.25 -3.92
C GLY A 18 -51.00 -19.97 -3.30
N ALA A 19 -50.52 -20.92 -2.49
CA ALA A 19 -49.11 -21.06 -2.17
C ALA A 19 -48.57 -22.25 -2.96
N SER A 20 -47.82 -21.97 -4.04
CA SER A 20 -46.93 -22.98 -4.63
C SER A 20 -45.87 -23.30 -3.59
N ALA A 21 -46.08 -24.37 -2.82
CA ALA A 21 -45.05 -24.96 -1.99
C ALA A 21 -43.96 -25.50 -2.93
N LEU A 22 -42.85 -24.79 -3.07
CA LEU A 22 -41.66 -25.34 -3.72
C LEU A 22 -41.23 -26.57 -2.90
N LEU A 23 -41.36 -27.75 -3.50
CA LEU A 23 -40.76 -28.97 -2.99
C LEU A 23 -39.24 -28.82 -3.10
N ALA A 24 -38.58 -28.51 -1.99
CA ALA A 24 -37.14 -28.65 -1.88
C ALA A 24 -36.85 -30.12 -1.54
N ASP A 25 -36.37 -30.89 -2.51
CA ASP A 25 -35.93 -32.27 -2.27
C ASP A 25 -34.62 -32.24 -1.48
N ASP A 26 -34.61 -32.89 -0.31
CA ASP A 26 -33.44 -33.01 0.55
C ASP A 26 -32.58 -34.19 0.05
N VAL A 27 -31.40 -33.89 -0.47
CA VAL A 27 -30.44 -34.86 -0.99
C VAL A 27 -29.39 -35.16 0.08
N ILE A 28 -29.11 -36.44 0.29
CA ILE A 28 -28.03 -36.91 1.17
C ILE A 28 -27.11 -37.83 0.38
N GLU A 29 -25.85 -37.43 0.27
CA GLU A 29 -24.78 -38.26 -0.27
C GLU A 29 -23.92 -38.82 0.86
N ARG A 30 -23.38 -40.01 0.65
CA ARG A 30 -22.59 -40.75 1.66
C ARG A 30 -21.24 -41.16 1.10
N TYR A 31 -20.28 -41.30 1.99
CA TYR A 31 -19.01 -41.98 1.72
C TYR A 31 -19.21 -43.49 1.60
N ASP A 32 -18.17 -44.19 1.13
CA ASP A 32 -18.16 -45.65 1.00
C ASP A 32 -18.42 -46.37 2.34
N ASP A 33 -17.99 -45.76 3.46
CA ASP A 33 -18.23 -46.25 4.83
C ASP A 33 -19.64 -45.93 5.37
N GLY A 34 -20.51 -45.34 4.54
CA GLY A 34 -21.89 -44.98 4.87
C GLY A 34 -22.06 -43.68 5.66
N LYS A 35 -20.97 -43.01 6.09
CA LYS A 35 -21.06 -41.69 6.74
C LYS A 35 -21.60 -40.64 5.77
N ILE A 36 -22.29 -39.63 6.29
CA ILE A 36 -22.79 -38.52 5.46
C ILE A 36 -21.59 -37.76 4.89
N LYS A 37 -21.57 -37.61 3.57
CA LYS A 37 -20.61 -36.78 2.85
C LYS A 37 -21.15 -35.37 2.67
N GLU A 38 -22.35 -35.24 2.10
CA GLU A 38 -23.02 -33.94 1.96
C GLU A 38 -24.54 -34.05 2.08
N ARG A 39 -25.15 -32.94 2.49
CA ARG A 39 -26.59 -32.73 2.57
C ARG A 39 -26.96 -31.37 2.01
N TYR A 40 -27.95 -31.33 1.14
CA TYR A 40 -28.41 -30.11 0.48
C TYR A 40 -29.84 -30.24 -0.03
N ALA A 41 -30.49 -29.10 -0.24
CA ALA A 41 -31.77 -29.04 -0.92
C ALA A 41 -31.58 -28.69 -2.40
N THR A 42 -32.54 -29.06 -3.25
CA THR A 42 -32.60 -28.64 -4.66
C THR A 42 -33.83 -27.81 -4.98
N ASP A 43 -33.74 -26.95 -6.00
CA ASP A 43 -34.90 -26.31 -6.61
C ASP A 43 -35.64 -27.27 -7.58
N ALA A 44 -36.69 -26.76 -8.24
CA ALA A 44 -37.52 -27.53 -9.17
C ALA A 44 -36.74 -28.04 -10.40
N GLU A 45 -35.61 -27.41 -10.73
CA GLU A 45 -34.72 -27.80 -11.82
C GLU A 45 -33.60 -28.75 -11.35
N GLY A 46 -33.61 -29.16 -10.09
CA GLY A 46 -32.61 -30.07 -9.51
C GLY A 46 -31.29 -29.39 -9.15
N ARG A 47 -31.23 -28.04 -9.12
CA ARG A 47 -30.02 -27.28 -8.77
C ARG A 47 -29.95 -27.04 -7.27
N LYS A 48 -28.75 -27.03 -6.68
CA LYS A 48 -28.56 -26.75 -5.24
C LYS A 48 -29.23 -25.42 -4.84
N HIS A 49 -30.05 -25.45 -3.79
CA HIS A 49 -30.80 -24.30 -3.30
C HIS A 49 -30.96 -24.36 -1.78
N GLY A 50 -30.79 -23.22 -1.11
CA GLY A 50 -30.86 -23.13 0.35
C GLY A 50 -29.57 -23.60 1.04
N LYS A 51 -29.71 -24.18 2.23
CA LYS A 51 -28.57 -24.56 3.08
C LYS A 51 -27.81 -25.75 2.49
N TYR A 52 -26.49 -25.68 2.53
CA TYR A 52 -25.56 -26.74 2.14
C TYR A 52 -24.65 -27.11 3.31
N LEU A 53 -24.45 -28.41 3.52
CA LEU A 53 -23.56 -28.95 4.54
C LEU A 53 -22.74 -30.10 3.96
N ALA A 54 -21.42 -30.04 4.08
CA ALA A 54 -20.53 -31.15 3.79
C ALA A 54 -19.75 -31.53 5.06
N HIS A 55 -19.38 -32.80 5.16
CA HIS A 55 -18.59 -33.35 6.25
C HIS A 55 -17.26 -33.87 5.71
N HIS A 56 -16.27 -33.98 6.58
CA HIS A 56 -15.02 -34.68 6.34
C HIS A 56 -15.23 -36.20 6.52
N PRO A 57 -14.31 -37.07 6.05
CA PRO A 57 -14.38 -38.52 6.30
C PRO A 57 -14.38 -38.89 7.80
N ASN A 58 -13.86 -38.00 8.65
CA ASN A 58 -13.89 -38.14 10.11
C ASN A 58 -15.27 -37.79 10.73
N GLY A 59 -16.25 -37.39 9.93
CA GLY A 59 -17.61 -37.05 10.34
C GLY A 59 -17.81 -35.61 10.84
N LYS A 60 -16.75 -34.82 11.02
CA LYS A 60 -16.86 -33.40 11.37
C LYS A 60 -17.29 -32.57 10.16
N VAL A 61 -17.88 -31.40 10.39
CA VAL A 61 -18.28 -30.50 9.30
C VAL A 61 -17.04 -30.03 8.54
N ALA A 62 -17.08 -30.14 7.21
CA ALA A 62 -16.06 -29.64 6.28
C ALA A 62 -16.47 -28.30 5.68
N VAL A 63 -17.75 -28.16 5.32
CA VAL A 63 -18.29 -26.96 4.67
C VAL A 63 -19.70 -26.68 5.17
N ARG A 64 -20.02 -25.41 5.40
CA ARG A 64 -21.37 -24.92 5.64
C ARG A 64 -21.61 -23.65 4.83
N GLY A 65 -22.72 -23.58 4.11
CA GLY A 65 -23.19 -22.30 3.59
C GLY A 65 -24.46 -22.42 2.80
N GLN A 66 -24.58 -21.64 1.73
CA GLN A 66 -25.84 -21.39 1.05
C GLN A 66 -25.67 -21.38 -0.46
N TYR A 67 -26.66 -21.95 -1.13
CA TYR A 67 -26.78 -21.94 -2.58
C TYR A 67 -28.11 -21.30 -3.00
N LYS A 68 -28.10 -20.68 -4.17
CA LYS A 68 -29.30 -20.18 -4.85
C LYS A 68 -29.19 -20.54 -6.32
N ALA A 69 -30.14 -21.32 -6.82
CA ALA A 69 -30.20 -21.75 -8.22
C ALA A 69 -28.89 -22.37 -8.74
N GLY A 70 -28.20 -23.16 -7.90
CA GLY A 70 -26.95 -23.84 -8.21
C GLY A 70 -25.68 -23.03 -7.96
N GLN A 71 -25.78 -21.75 -7.60
CA GLN A 71 -24.62 -20.87 -7.32
C GLN A 71 -24.47 -20.62 -5.83
N LEU A 72 -23.24 -20.35 -5.37
CA LEU A 72 -23.00 -19.88 -4.00
C LEU A 72 -23.63 -18.51 -3.80
N ASP A 73 -24.42 -18.35 -2.75
CA ASP A 73 -25.12 -17.09 -2.46
C ASP A 73 -25.27 -16.93 -0.95
N GLY A 74 -24.51 -16.01 -0.36
CA GLY A 74 -24.37 -15.80 1.07
C GLY A 74 -23.04 -16.30 1.66
N LEU A 75 -23.00 -16.43 2.99
CA LEU A 75 -21.81 -16.84 3.72
C LEU A 75 -21.50 -18.34 3.53
N GLN A 76 -20.28 -18.63 3.10
CA GLN A 76 -19.69 -19.95 3.04
C GLN A 76 -18.57 -20.06 4.07
N THR A 77 -18.59 -21.12 4.87
CA THR A 77 -17.59 -21.42 5.90
C THR A 77 -16.97 -22.80 5.65
N TYR A 78 -15.66 -22.84 5.58
CA TYR A 78 -14.86 -24.08 5.47
C TYR A 78 -14.15 -24.33 6.79
N PHE A 79 -13.96 -25.60 7.11
CA PHE A 79 -13.39 -26.05 8.36
C PHE A 79 -12.21 -27.00 8.12
N TRP A 80 -11.20 -26.93 8.98
CA TRP A 80 -10.14 -27.92 9.07
C TRP A 80 -10.68 -29.27 9.57
N ASP A 81 -9.93 -30.35 9.39
CA ASP A 81 -10.27 -31.68 9.93
C ASP A 81 -10.43 -31.67 11.45
N SER A 82 -9.75 -30.75 12.14
CA SER A 82 -9.95 -30.50 13.58
C SER A 82 -11.35 -29.98 13.92
N GLY A 83 -12.07 -29.40 12.97
CA GLY A 83 -13.37 -28.74 13.15
C GLY A 83 -13.29 -27.23 13.40
N LYS A 84 -12.07 -26.67 13.44
CA LYS A 84 -11.84 -25.22 13.52
C LYS A 84 -12.13 -24.56 12.18
N VAL A 85 -12.55 -23.29 12.21
CA VAL A 85 -12.74 -22.50 10.98
C VAL A 85 -11.40 -22.39 10.25
N ARG A 86 -11.45 -22.60 8.94
CA ARG A 86 -10.34 -22.40 8.01
C ARG A 86 -10.55 -21.15 7.17
N LEU A 87 -11.76 -20.98 6.66
CA LEU A 87 -12.11 -19.91 5.74
C LEU A 87 -13.56 -19.50 5.94
N LYS A 88 -13.82 -18.20 5.97
CA LYS A 88 -15.15 -17.61 5.80
C LYS A 88 -15.11 -16.71 4.57
N ALA A 89 -16.06 -16.87 3.66
CA ALA A 89 -16.16 -16.07 2.45
C ALA A 89 -17.62 -15.81 2.12
N GLU A 90 -17.94 -14.57 1.78
CA GLU A 90 -19.27 -14.18 1.30
C GLU A 90 -19.31 -14.25 -0.22
N TYR A 91 -20.41 -14.80 -0.74
CA TYR A 91 -20.66 -14.94 -2.16
C TYR A 91 -21.98 -14.27 -2.56
N ARG A 92 -22.05 -13.79 -3.79
CA ARG A 92 -23.28 -13.33 -4.44
C ARG A 92 -23.27 -13.83 -5.88
N GLU A 93 -24.30 -14.58 -6.28
CA GLU A 93 -24.40 -15.15 -7.63
C GLU A 93 -23.13 -15.92 -8.05
N GLY A 94 -22.55 -16.67 -7.12
CA GLY A 94 -21.35 -17.49 -7.32
C GLY A 94 -20.01 -16.74 -7.26
N LYS A 95 -20.01 -15.41 -7.15
CA LYS A 95 -18.79 -14.58 -7.08
C LYS A 95 -18.47 -14.17 -5.66
N LEU A 96 -17.19 -14.05 -5.31
CA LEU A 96 -16.77 -13.47 -4.03
C LEU A 96 -17.29 -12.03 -3.94
N HIS A 97 -18.09 -11.78 -2.90
CA HIS A 97 -18.74 -10.51 -2.70
C HIS A 97 -18.96 -10.29 -1.21
N GLY A 98 -18.05 -9.56 -0.58
CA GLY A 98 -18.04 -9.38 0.86
C GLY A 98 -16.77 -9.78 1.56
N ALA A 99 -16.93 -10.03 2.85
CA ALA A 99 -15.82 -10.37 3.72
C ALA A 99 -15.21 -11.72 3.36
N TYR A 100 -13.88 -11.78 3.38
CA TYR A 100 -13.09 -12.98 3.20
C TYR A 100 -12.08 -13.05 4.35
N ALA A 101 -12.08 -14.15 5.11
CA ALA A 101 -11.17 -14.34 6.23
C ALA A 101 -10.62 -15.76 6.26
N GLU A 102 -9.30 -15.90 6.23
CA GLU A 102 -8.58 -17.18 6.25
C GLU A 102 -7.79 -17.32 7.56
N THR A 103 -7.84 -18.49 8.19
CA THR A 103 -7.17 -18.78 9.46
C THR A 103 -6.41 -20.10 9.40
N ASP A 104 -5.25 -20.17 10.07
CA ASP A 104 -4.50 -21.41 10.23
C ASP A 104 -5.22 -22.40 11.17
N GLU A 105 -4.68 -23.61 11.32
CA GLU A 105 -5.27 -24.62 12.22
C GLU A 105 -5.10 -24.29 13.72
N LYS A 106 -4.23 -23.34 14.07
CA LYS A 106 -4.13 -22.82 15.43
C LYS A 106 -5.25 -21.82 15.72
N GLY A 107 -5.81 -21.17 14.69
CA GLY A 107 -6.84 -20.15 14.74
C GLY A 107 -6.31 -18.73 14.50
N ASN A 108 -5.04 -18.59 14.08
CA ASN A 108 -4.44 -17.30 13.78
C ASN A 108 -4.98 -16.79 12.44
N LEU A 109 -5.32 -15.50 12.38
CA LEU A 109 -5.74 -14.83 11.15
C LEU A 109 -4.58 -14.73 10.17
N LEU A 110 -4.75 -15.33 8.99
CA LEU A 110 -3.77 -15.27 7.90
C LEU A 110 -4.10 -14.13 6.93
N LYS A 111 -5.39 -13.96 6.60
CA LYS A 111 -5.88 -12.94 5.67
C LYS A 111 -7.23 -12.42 6.08
N GLU A 112 -7.45 -11.13 5.89
CA GLU A 112 -8.75 -10.48 5.99
C GLU A 112 -8.89 -9.49 4.84
N GLN A 113 -9.86 -9.74 3.97
CA GLN A 113 -10.01 -9.06 2.70
C GLN A 113 -11.49 -8.78 2.43
N VAL A 114 -11.74 -7.85 1.52
CA VAL A 114 -13.09 -7.55 1.05
C VAL A 114 -13.12 -7.53 -0.47
N PHE A 115 -14.09 -8.23 -1.02
CA PHE A 115 -14.28 -8.38 -2.46
C PHE A 115 -15.61 -7.78 -2.92
N TRP A 116 -15.66 -7.36 -4.17
CA TRP A 116 -16.88 -7.02 -4.89
C TRP A 116 -16.87 -7.73 -6.23
N ASN A 117 -17.74 -8.73 -6.40
CA ASN A 117 -17.87 -9.50 -7.65
C ASN A 117 -16.50 -10.03 -8.15
N ASP A 118 -15.77 -10.72 -7.28
CA ASP A 118 -14.40 -11.23 -7.46
C ASP A 118 -13.29 -10.17 -7.53
N GLN A 119 -13.63 -8.89 -7.61
CA GLN A 119 -12.64 -7.81 -7.55
C GLN A 119 -12.22 -7.55 -6.10
N LEU A 120 -10.91 -7.64 -5.81
CA LEU A 120 -10.37 -7.30 -4.51
C LEU A 120 -10.45 -5.79 -4.29
N LEU A 121 -11.22 -5.36 -3.28
CA LEU A 121 -11.34 -3.96 -2.89
C LEU A 121 -10.34 -3.58 -1.81
N TYR A 122 -10.29 -4.39 -0.76
CA TYR A 122 -9.44 -4.14 0.40
C TYR A 122 -8.54 -5.36 0.63
N PRO A 123 -7.23 -5.27 0.31
CA PRO A 123 -6.29 -6.37 0.52
C PRO A 123 -5.97 -6.60 2.00
N LYS A 124 -6.25 -5.61 2.85
CA LYS A 124 -5.98 -5.61 4.29
C LYS A 124 -7.10 -4.88 5.02
N SER A 125 -7.40 -5.31 6.23
CA SER A 125 -8.23 -4.54 7.16
C SER A 125 -7.44 -3.45 7.88
N GLY A 126 -8.14 -2.45 8.44
CA GLY A 126 -7.53 -1.43 9.28
C GLY A 126 -6.81 -2.03 10.50
N ARG A 127 -7.32 -3.13 11.06
CA ARG A 127 -6.63 -3.88 12.13
C ARG A 127 -5.28 -4.40 11.66
N GLN A 128 -5.22 -5.07 10.51
CA GLN A 128 -3.96 -5.61 9.98
C GLN A 128 -2.95 -4.49 9.69
N ILE A 129 -3.42 -3.36 9.15
CA ILE A 129 -2.59 -2.18 8.92
C ILE A 129 -2.04 -1.65 10.24
N ASN A 130 -2.89 -1.42 11.24
CA ASN A 130 -2.46 -0.88 12.53
C ASN A 130 -1.48 -1.82 13.26
N GLU A 131 -1.75 -3.12 13.28
CA GLU A 131 -0.86 -4.11 13.88
C GLU A 131 0.51 -4.17 13.18
N ALA A 132 0.53 -4.15 11.84
CA ALA A 132 1.76 -4.19 11.08
C ALA A 132 2.57 -2.89 11.23
N LEU A 133 1.92 -1.72 11.16
CA LEU A 133 2.59 -0.43 11.34
C LEU A 133 3.13 -0.29 12.76
N ASN A 134 2.39 -0.72 13.79
CA ASN A 134 2.91 -0.77 15.16
C ASN A 134 4.11 -1.70 15.29
N LYS A 135 4.14 -2.82 14.58
CA LYS A 135 5.30 -3.73 14.57
C LYS A 135 6.51 -3.12 13.86
N ILE A 136 6.30 -2.45 12.72
CA ILE A 136 7.36 -1.87 11.89
C ILE A 136 7.94 -0.60 12.54
N MET A 137 7.07 0.29 13.01
CA MET A 137 7.44 1.59 13.58
C MET A 137 7.67 1.56 15.09
N GLY A 138 7.34 0.45 15.77
CA GLY A 138 7.12 0.33 17.21
C GLY A 138 7.93 1.24 18.13
N SER A 139 9.26 1.12 18.17
CA SER A 139 10.12 1.90 19.09
C SER A 139 10.20 3.39 18.79
N PHE A 140 9.69 3.83 17.65
CA PHE A 140 9.73 5.22 17.20
C PHE A 140 8.41 5.95 17.37
N GLY A 141 7.29 5.22 17.52
CA GLY A 141 5.93 5.77 17.44
C GLY A 141 5.55 6.13 15.99
N ILE A 142 4.27 5.97 15.65
CA ILE A 142 3.76 6.36 14.31
C ILE A 142 3.61 7.90 14.23
N ASP A 143 3.40 8.56 15.36
CA ASP A 143 3.23 10.01 15.52
C ASP A 143 4.54 10.80 15.67
N ALA A 144 5.71 10.17 15.63
CA ALA A 144 6.97 10.91 15.72
C ALA A 144 7.03 11.88 14.54
N PRO A 145 6.96 13.21 14.79
CA PRO A 145 6.60 14.16 13.77
C PRO A 145 7.69 14.27 12.71
N GLY A 146 7.46 13.62 11.57
CA GLY A 146 7.82 14.15 10.26
C GLY A 146 6.80 15.19 9.77
N MET A 147 5.90 15.67 10.64
CA MET A 147 4.73 16.53 10.37
C MET A 147 4.61 16.96 8.91
N ILE A 148 3.76 16.26 8.15
CA ILE A 148 3.13 16.84 6.96
C ILE A 148 2.09 17.86 7.47
N ARG A 149 2.57 18.97 8.03
CA ARG A 149 1.78 20.21 8.14
C ARG A 149 2.33 21.16 7.10
N GLY A 150 1.47 21.51 6.15
CA GLY A 150 1.80 22.26 4.95
C GLY A 150 2.73 23.43 5.23
N ALA A 151 3.97 23.32 4.76
CA ALA A 151 4.84 24.48 4.62
C ALA A 151 4.35 25.24 3.38
N ALA A 152 3.53 26.27 3.60
CA ALA A 152 3.42 27.35 2.65
C ALA A 152 4.83 27.93 2.40
N PRO A 153 5.21 28.25 1.16
CA PRO A 153 6.48 28.91 0.90
C PRO A 153 6.51 30.24 1.67
N ARG A 154 7.61 30.48 2.40
CA ARG A 154 7.84 31.73 3.14
C ARG A 154 7.73 32.91 2.18
N GLY A 155 6.63 33.65 2.27
CA GLY A 155 6.41 34.88 1.53
C GLY A 155 7.41 35.96 1.95
N ASN A 156 7.89 36.69 0.94
CA ASN A 156 8.74 37.88 1.01
C ASN A 156 8.42 38.80 2.20
N ARG A 157 9.43 39.07 3.04
CA ARG A 157 9.41 40.25 3.91
C ARG A 157 9.79 41.48 3.09
N ARG A 158 8.87 42.44 2.99
CA ARG A 158 9.20 43.85 2.69
C ARG A 158 9.55 44.59 4.00
N PRO A 159 10.37 45.65 3.96
CA PRO A 159 10.88 46.33 5.15
C PRO A 159 9.95 47.47 5.60
N GLY A 160 9.90 47.72 6.92
CA GLY A 160 9.38 48.99 7.47
C GLY A 160 8.77 48.85 8.86
N GLY A 161 9.29 49.61 9.83
CA GLY A 161 8.63 49.87 11.12
C GLY A 161 9.59 49.98 12.30
N GLN A 162 10.02 51.21 12.61
CA GLN A 162 10.80 51.60 13.80
C GLN A 162 9.98 51.56 15.11
N GLY A 163 10.71 51.46 16.23
CA GLY A 163 10.29 51.74 17.61
C GLY A 163 10.63 50.55 18.51
N GLY A 164 11.51 50.57 19.50
CA GLY A 164 12.07 51.65 20.31
C GLY A 164 11.94 51.21 21.77
N GLY A 165 13.05 50.85 22.44
CA GLY A 165 13.04 50.49 23.87
C GLY A 165 14.31 49.74 24.31
N ALA A 166 15.21 50.46 24.97
CA ALA A 166 16.51 49.99 25.46
C ALA A 166 16.47 49.55 26.93
N GLY A 167 17.34 48.58 27.30
CA GLY A 167 17.69 48.20 28.66
C GLY A 167 18.64 46.98 28.69
N PRO A 168 19.63 46.88 29.60
CA PRO A 168 21.03 46.89 29.19
C PRO A 168 21.76 45.54 29.17
N ALA A 169 22.92 45.58 28.50
CA ALA A 169 23.89 44.54 28.31
C ALA A 169 24.67 44.17 29.58
N GLY A 170 24.88 42.87 29.78
CA GLY A 170 26.00 42.31 30.56
C GLY A 170 26.94 41.59 29.60
N ALA A 171 28.18 42.08 29.48
CA ALA A 171 29.22 41.51 28.66
C ALA A 171 29.97 40.39 29.41
N SER A 172 30.36 39.31 28.72
CA SER A 172 31.63 38.63 29.01
C SER A 172 32.08 37.70 27.87
N THR A 173 33.12 38.17 27.16
CA THR A 173 34.31 37.42 26.69
C THR A 173 34.15 36.22 25.74
N LEU A 174 34.38 36.52 24.46
CA LEU A 174 35.11 35.68 23.51
C LEU A 174 36.55 35.42 23.99
N ARG A 175 36.97 34.15 23.90
CA ARG A 175 38.33 33.54 23.85
C ARG A 175 38.28 32.22 24.64
N THR A 176 38.68 31.05 24.14
CA THR A 176 39.57 30.69 23.04
C THR A 176 39.20 29.30 22.51
N THR A 177 39.29 29.19 21.18
CA THR A 177 39.82 28.04 20.43
C THR A 177 40.69 27.12 21.29
N ASP A 178 40.25 25.86 21.47
CA ASP A 178 41.08 24.65 21.65
C ASP A 178 40.30 23.48 22.29
N HIS A 179 39.04 23.68 22.72
CA HIS A 179 38.17 22.57 23.16
C HIS A 179 37.16 22.08 22.10
N VAL A 180 37.10 22.73 20.93
CA VAL A 180 36.18 22.35 19.83
C VAL A 180 36.85 21.40 18.81
N VAL A 181 38.18 21.25 18.86
CA VAL A 181 38.91 20.29 17.99
C VAL A 181 38.94 18.87 18.58
N ALA A 182 38.50 18.68 19.84
CA ALA A 182 38.44 17.38 20.50
C ALA A 182 37.05 16.69 20.48
N GLN A 183 36.03 17.32 19.90
CA GLN A 183 34.75 16.65 19.57
C GLN A 183 34.65 16.24 18.08
N ALA A 184 35.72 16.46 17.32
CA ALA A 184 35.94 15.90 15.97
C ALA A 184 36.54 14.47 16.02
N ALA A 185 36.24 13.73 17.08
CA ALA A 185 36.29 12.28 17.11
C ALA A 185 34.88 11.80 17.45
N GLN A 186 33.91 12.10 16.58
CA GLN A 186 32.65 11.38 16.55
C GLN A 186 33.05 9.93 16.26
N ALA A 187 33.21 9.12 17.32
CA ALA A 187 33.21 7.67 17.19
C ALA A 187 32.03 7.37 16.28
N ALA A 188 32.32 6.83 15.08
CA ALA A 188 31.31 6.48 14.11
C ALA A 188 30.28 5.63 14.84
N THR A 189 29.15 6.23 15.20
CA THR A 189 28.03 5.48 15.74
C THR A 189 27.68 4.50 14.66
N ASP A 190 27.79 3.21 14.96
CA ASP A 190 27.47 2.13 14.03
C ASP A 190 26.19 2.52 13.26
N PRO A 191 26.28 2.73 11.92
CA PRO A 191 25.16 3.30 11.16
C PRO A 191 23.94 2.39 11.16
N LEU A 192 24.09 1.12 11.58
CA LEU A 192 23.01 0.15 11.79
C LEU A 192 22.27 0.36 13.12
N ARG A 193 22.86 1.10 14.05
CA ARG A 193 22.31 1.43 15.37
C ARG A 193 21.95 2.90 15.51
N ASP A 194 22.22 3.71 14.48
CA ASP A 194 21.84 5.11 14.45
C ASP A 194 20.29 5.26 14.48
N PRO A 195 19.72 5.97 15.47
CA PRO A 195 18.27 6.10 15.61
C PRO A 195 17.58 6.84 14.45
N THR A 196 18.31 7.66 13.70
CA THR A 196 17.78 8.40 12.54
C THR A 196 17.68 7.48 11.34
N ASN A 197 18.72 6.68 11.08
CA ASN A 197 18.71 5.66 10.03
C ASN A 197 17.67 4.56 10.30
N LEU A 198 17.56 4.10 11.54
CA LEU A 198 16.57 3.09 11.94
C LEU A 198 15.14 3.61 11.78
N TYR A 199 14.88 4.88 12.10
CA TYR A 199 13.58 5.51 11.84
C TYR A 199 13.27 5.56 10.34
N ALA A 200 14.21 6.04 9.52
CA ALA A 200 14.01 6.16 8.08
C ALA A 200 13.78 4.79 7.43
N LEU A 201 14.51 3.75 7.87
CA LEU A 201 14.29 2.37 7.46
C LEU A 201 12.88 1.88 7.82
N ALA A 202 12.46 2.09 9.07
CA ALA A 202 11.13 1.70 9.52
C ALA A 202 10.04 2.42 8.70
N ARG A 203 10.20 3.73 8.47
CA ARG A 203 9.27 4.54 7.67
C ARG A 203 9.18 4.07 6.22
N LEU A 204 10.32 3.74 5.61
CA LEU A 204 10.37 3.16 4.26
C LEU A 204 9.64 1.81 4.21
N ASN A 205 9.91 0.91 5.16
CA ASN A 205 9.24 -0.39 5.24
C ASN A 205 7.73 -0.24 5.50
N ALA A 206 7.28 0.78 6.23
CA ALA A 206 5.87 1.07 6.41
C ALA A 206 5.18 1.45 5.09
N TYR A 207 5.76 2.36 4.30
CA TYR A 207 5.26 2.68 2.96
C TYR A 207 5.22 1.45 2.05
N ARG A 208 6.27 0.63 2.10
CA ARG A 208 6.37 -0.59 1.30
C ARG A 208 5.31 -1.63 1.67
N TYR A 209 5.05 -1.81 2.97
CA TYR A 209 3.97 -2.68 3.47
C TYR A 209 2.59 -2.21 2.97
N LEU A 210 2.33 -0.90 3.05
CA LEU A 210 1.07 -0.30 2.58
C LEU A 210 0.89 -0.49 1.07
N CYS A 211 1.97 -0.45 0.29
CA CYS A 211 1.95 -0.58 -1.16
C CYS A 211 2.08 -2.01 -1.69
N ASP A 212 1.93 -3.03 -0.82
CA ASP A 212 1.99 -4.45 -1.19
C ASP A 212 3.32 -4.87 -1.86
N VAL A 213 4.43 -4.20 -1.54
CA VAL A 213 5.78 -4.59 -1.98
C VAL A 213 6.59 -5.14 -0.80
N PRO A 214 7.66 -5.95 -1.05
CA PRO A 214 8.50 -6.49 0.03
C PRO A 214 9.01 -5.39 0.97
N HIS A 215 8.80 -5.53 2.28
CA HIS A 215 9.08 -4.51 3.30
C HIS A 215 10.07 -5.01 4.37
N ASP A 216 10.95 -5.91 3.97
CA ASP A 216 12.03 -6.52 4.74
C ASP A 216 13.39 -5.85 4.43
N ILE A 217 13.37 -4.56 4.05
CA ILE A 217 14.59 -3.81 3.71
C ILE A 217 15.48 -3.71 4.95
N LYS A 218 16.78 -3.85 4.74
CA LYS A 218 17.81 -3.74 5.78
C LYS A 218 18.79 -2.61 5.50
N LEU A 219 19.38 -2.07 6.56
CA LEU A 219 20.52 -1.15 6.41
C LEU A 219 21.77 -1.93 6.01
N ASP A 220 22.53 -1.38 5.07
CA ASP A 220 23.87 -1.83 4.74
C ASP A 220 24.91 -0.76 5.17
N PRO A 221 25.97 -1.13 5.92
CA PRO A 221 26.95 -0.15 6.39
C PRO A 221 27.70 0.59 5.29
N ALA A 222 28.00 -0.06 4.17
CA ALA A 222 28.72 0.55 3.05
C ALA A 222 27.83 1.55 2.31
N GLN A 223 26.55 1.22 2.12
CA GLN A 223 25.54 2.13 1.60
C GLN A 223 25.32 3.32 2.53
N CYS A 224 25.23 3.12 3.86
CA CYS A 224 25.13 4.23 4.81
C CYS A 224 26.35 5.16 4.71
N GLY A 225 27.54 4.59 4.60
CA GLY A 225 28.76 5.36 4.40
C GLY A 225 28.76 6.16 3.08
N SER A 226 28.19 5.63 2.01
CA SER A 226 28.09 6.31 0.71
C SER A 226 27.02 7.41 0.71
N ALA A 227 25.87 7.16 1.34
CA ALA A 227 24.83 8.16 1.55
C ALA A 227 25.33 9.34 2.40
N LEU A 228 26.07 9.07 3.48
CA LEU A 228 26.68 10.12 4.30
C LEU A 228 27.68 10.96 3.47
N ALA A 229 28.55 10.31 2.69
CA ALA A 229 29.50 11.01 1.83
C ALA A 229 28.80 11.88 0.77
N ALA A 230 27.68 11.40 0.21
CA ALA A 230 26.87 12.17 -0.72
C ALA A 230 26.24 13.41 -0.07
N ALA A 231 25.66 13.26 1.11
CA ALA A 231 25.08 14.36 1.87
C ALA A 231 26.14 15.41 2.24
N GLN A 232 27.33 14.97 2.67
CA GLN A 232 28.48 15.84 2.96
C GLN A 232 28.96 16.61 1.71
N LEU A 233 28.98 15.96 0.54
CA LEU A 233 29.35 16.61 -0.70
C LEU A 233 28.31 17.66 -1.11
N CYS A 234 27.01 17.34 -1.05
CA CYS A 234 25.95 18.33 -1.30
C CYS A 234 26.04 19.51 -0.32
N ALA A 235 26.31 19.24 0.97
CA ALA A 235 26.51 20.28 1.98
C ALA A 235 27.69 21.19 1.66
N ARG A 236 28.79 20.63 1.15
CA ARG A 236 29.96 21.40 0.71
C ARG A 236 29.67 22.25 -0.53
N LEU A 237 28.84 21.75 -1.45
CA LEU A 237 28.44 22.46 -2.67
C LEU A 237 27.32 23.48 -2.41
N GLY A 238 26.59 23.35 -1.30
CA GLY A 238 25.45 24.20 -0.95
C GLY A 238 24.17 23.93 -1.76
N HIS A 239 24.13 22.85 -2.56
CA HIS A 239 22.98 22.45 -3.36
C HIS A 239 22.99 20.94 -3.64
N LEU A 240 21.85 20.41 -4.11
CA LEU A 240 21.74 19.03 -4.60
C LEU A 240 22.35 18.92 -6.00
N ASP A 241 23.23 17.94 -6.19
CA ASP A 241 23.79 17.59 -7.49
C ASP A 241 24.02 16.07 -7.56
N HIS A 242 23.44 15.42 -8.57
CA HIS A 242 23.62 13.98 -8.82
C HIS A 242 24.91 13.66 -9.56
N TYR A 243 25.51 14.64 -10.24
CA TYR A 243 26.73 14.48 -11.04
C TYR A 243 27.75 15.60 -10.75
N PRO A 244 28.16 15.77 -9.48
CA PRO A 244 29.00 16.88 -9.06
C PRO A 244 30.40 16.79 -9.66
N THR A 245 31.00 17.95 -9.93
CA THR A 245 32.44 18.06 -10.22
C THR A 245 33.24 18.06 -8.91
N ASN A 246 34.43 17.45 -8.88
CA ASN A 246 35.24 17.35 -7.66
C ASN A 246 35.64 18.73 -7.10
N PRO A 247 35.18 19.13 -5.89
CA PRO A 247 35.47 20.44 -5.30
C PRO A 247 36.81 20.47 -4.53
N GLY A 248 37.80 19.70 -5.00
CA GLY A 248 39.11 19.55 -4.36
C GLY A 248 39.16 18.56 -3.19
N LEU A 249 38.29 17.55 -3.18
CA LEU A 249 38.37 16.43 -2.24
C LEU A 249 39.47 15.43 -2.68
N PRO A 250 40.09 14.71 -1.72
CA PRO A 250 40.90 13.53 -2.03
C PRO A 250 40.14 12.56 -2.95
N GLU A 251 40.85 11.93 -3.88
CA GLU A 251 40.23 11.18 -4.98
C GLU A 251 39.35 10.02 -4.49
N ASP A 252 39.77 9.30 -3.46
CA ASP A 252 39.03 8.21 -2.83
C ASP A 252 37.73 8.70 -2.15
N GLN A 253 37.81 9.83 -1.44
CA GLN A 253 36.64 10.45 -0.80
C GLN A 253 35.66 10.96 -1.85
N PHE A 254 36.16 11.61 -2.91
CA PHE A 254 35.32 12.09 -4.00
C PHE A 254 34.65 10.93 -4.73
N LYS A 255 35.37 9.84 -5.06
CA LYS A 255 34.77 8.65 -5.71
C LYS A 255 33.61 8.09 -4.90
N LYS A 256 33.76 7.97 -3.58
CA LYS A 256 32.68 7.50 -2.71
C LYS A 256 31.48 8.45 -2.67
N ALA A 257 31.72 9.76 -2.55
CA ALA A 257 30.67 10.76 -2.53
C ALA A 257 29.95 10.91 -3.88
N TYR A 258 30.70 10.81 -4.99
CA TYR A 258 30.16 10.80 -6.35
C TYR A 258 29.29 9.56 -6.58
N TYR A 259 29.75 8.39 -6.13
CA TYR A 259 28.93 7.17 -6.16
C TYR A 259 27.60 7.39 -5.43
N GLY A 260 27.65 7.88 -4.19
CA GLY A 260 26.44 8.14 -3.41
C GLY A 260 25.51 9.16 -4.06
N THR A 261 26.02 10.27 -4.58
CA THR A 261 25.17 11.30 -5.25
C THR A 261 24.50 10.78 -6.52
N SER A 262 25.16 9.93 -7.29
CA SER A 262 24.61 9.38 -8.54
C SER A 262 23.72 8.15 -8.36
N HIS A 263 23.67 7.55 -7.16
CA HIS A 263 22.96 6.30 -6.86
C HIS A 263 22.01 6.40 -5.65
N ALA A 264 21.66 7.61 -5.24
CA ALA A 264 20.76 7.88 -4.12
C ALA A 264 19.60 8.78 -4.53
N ASN A 265 18.48 8.64 -3.85
CA ASN A 265 17.55 9.75 -3.69
C ASN A 265 18.23 10.81 -2.81
N LEU A 266 18.27 12.06 -3.26
CA LEU A 266 18.85 13.18 -2.54
C LEU A 266 17.76 14.15 -2.08
N ALA A 267 17.87 14.69 -0.87
CA ALA A 267 16.94 15.68 -0.34
C ALA A 267 17.67 16.84 0.34
N GLN A 268 17.05 18.03 0.29
CA GLN A 268 17.46 19.22 1.01
C GLN A 268 16.28 19.78 1.81
N GLY A 269 16.54 20.28 3.02
CA GLY A 269 15.56 21.01 3.83
C GLY A 269 14.77 20.15 4.82
N ARG A 270 15.04 18.85 4.90
CA ARG A 270 14.61 17.98 6.00
C ARG A 270 15.75 17.06 6.43
N ALA A 271 15.83 16.82 7.74
CA ALA A 271 16.66 15.76 8.28
C ALA A 271 16.23 14.39 7.72
N THR A 272 17.09 13.39 7.81
CA THR A 272 16.87 12.03 7.28
C THR A 272 15.56 11.41 7.77
N ARG A 273 15.10 11.76 8.99
CA ARG A 273 13.79 11.33 9.50
C ARG A 273 12.62 11.74 8.61
N GLY A 274 12.68 12.90 7.96
CA GLY A 274 11.63 13.40 7.07
C GLY A 274 11.90 13.19 5.58
N SER A 275 13.06 12.66 5.20
CA SER A 275 13.44 12.55 3.78
C SER A 275 12.66 11.45 3.06
N VAL A 276 12.33 10.34 3.73
CA VAL A 276 11.48 9.28 3.17
C VAL A 276 10.10 9.80 2.80
N ASP A 277 9.48 10.62 3.65
CA ASP A 277 8.18 11.25 3.35
C ASP A 277 8.30 12.19 2.14
N MET A 278 9.41 12.94 1.99
CA MET A 278 9.64 13.78 0.80
C MET A 278 9.80 12.95 -0.47
N TYR A 279 10.57 11.87 -0.41
CA TYR A 279 10.73 10.94 -1.53
C TYR A 279 9.41 10.29 -1.92
N MET A 280 8.52 10.02 -0.96
CA MET A 280 7.19 9.50 -1.22
C MET A 280 6.19 10.59 -1.67
N GLU A 281 6.36 11.85 -1.25
CA GLU A 281 5.55 12.98 -1.72
C GLU A 281 5.79 13.25 -3.21
N ASP A 282 7.03 13.54 -3.62
CA ASP A 282 7.53 13.60 -5.01
C ASP A 282 6.64 14.39 -6.01
N SER A 283 5.88 15.37 -5.52
CA SER A 283 4.79 16.01 -6.27
C SER A 283 5.07 17.46 -6.65
N ASP A 284 6.28 17.95 -6.33
CA ASP A 284 6.71 19.28 -6.72
C ASP A 284 6.95 19.36 -8.25
N PRO A 285 6.98 20.58 -8.83
CA PRO A 285 7.07 20.77 -10.27
C PRO A 285 8.28 20.10 -10.95
N SER A 286 9.39 19.91 -10.23
CA SER A 286 10.60 19.30 -10.79
C SER A 286 10.50 17.77 -10.85
N ASN A 287 9.65 17.16 -10.02
CA ASN A 287 9.60 15.71 -9.87
C ASN A 287 8.29 15.06 -10.34
N ILE A 288 7.16 15.79 -10.32
CA ILE A 288 5.83 15.23 -10.56
C ILE A 288 5.69 14.47 -11.88
N ALA A 289 6.44 14.86 -12.92
CA ALA A 289 6.38 14.18 -14.22
C ALA A 289 6.94 12.74 -14.17
N ARG A 290 7.77 12.39 -13.18
CA ARG A 290 8.45 11.09 -13.12
C ARG A 290 8.14 10.32 -11.84
N VAL A 291 7.87 11.03 -10.74
CA VAL A 291 7.79 10.51 -9.37
C VAL A 291 8.89 9.50 -9.07
N GLY A 292 10.12 9.86 -9.48
CA GLY A 292 11.27 8.96 -9.52
C GLY A 292 11.72 8.51 -8.14
N HIS A 293 11.78 9.42 -7.17
CA HIS A 293 12.19 9.10 -5.80
C HIS A 293 11.24 8.07 -5.18
N ARG A 294 9.92 8.28 -5.37
CA ARG A 294 8.88 7.37 -4.88
C ARG A 294 9.01 5.99 -5.49
N ARG A 295 9.23 5.91 -6.80
CA ARG A 295 9.33 4.62 -7.52
C ARG A 295 10.60 3.85 -7.11
N TRP A 296 11.68 4.54 -6.77
CA TRP A 296 12.83 3.92 -6.12
C TRP A 296 12.50 3.39 -4.71
N CYS A 297 11.83 4.18 -3.87
CA CYS A 297 11.38 3.74 -2.54
C CYS A 297 10.51 2.48 -2.60
N LEU A 298 9.69 2.34 -3.66
CA LEU A 298 8.77 1.22 -3.85
C LEU A 298 9.32 0.08 -4.72
N ASN A 299 10.58 0.14 -5.17
CA ASN A 299 11.18 -0.88 -6.03
C ASN A 299 11.09 -2.29 -5.39
N PRO A 300 10.33 -3.24 -5.96
CA PRO A 300 10.13 -4.57 -5.37
C PRO A 300 11.42 -5.40 -5.26
N SER A 301 12.40 -5.13 -6.13
CA SER A 301 13.69 -5.84 -6.15
C SER A 301 14.66 -5.39 -5.08
N MET A 302 14.38 -4.29 -4.38
CA MET A 302 15.26 -3.74 -3.36
C MET A 302 15.34 -4.66 -2.13
N VAL A 303 16.54 -4.80 -1.55
CA VAL A 303 16.80 -5.61 -0.35
C VAL A 303 17.51 -4.81 0.72
N THR A 304 18.45 -3.95 0.34
CA THR A 304 19.18 -3.09 1.26
C THR A 304 19.10 -1.62 0.86
N THR A 305 19.34 -0.75 1.83
CA THR A 305 19.58 0.67 1.58
C THR A 305 20.56 1.20 2.62
N GLY A 306 20.99 2.45 2.45
CA GLY A 306 21.71 3.18 3.45
C GLY A 306 21.28 4.64 3.46
N PHE A 307 21.29 5.24 4.64
CA PHE A 307 20.94 6.63 4.84
C PHE A 307 22.13 7.41 5.39
N GLY A 308 22.15 8.72 5.13
CA GLY A 308 23.10 9.64 5.71
C GLY A 308 22.65 11.08 5.57
N GLU A 309 23.10 11.92 6.50
CA GLU A 309 22.81 13.35 6.53
C GLU A 309 24.05 14.20 6.84
N SER A 310 24.04 15.42 6.32
CA SER A 310 24.99 16.46 6.66
C SER A 310 24.32 17.83 6.50
N GLY A 311 24.17 18.56 7.61
CA GLY A 311 23.44 19.83 7.62
C GLY A 311 21.98 19.64 7.19
N GLU A 312 21.56 20.35 6.15
CA GLU A 312 20.19 20.27 5.60
C GLU A 312 20.04 19.18 4.52
N PHE A 313 21.12 18.47 4.19
CA PHE A 313 21.17 17.50 3.10
C PHE A 313 21.06 16.08 3.63
N SER A 314 20.30 15.23 2.95
CA SER A 314 20.22 13.81 3.23
C SER A 314 20.19 12.99 1.94
N ALA A 315 20.59 11.72 2.06
CA ALA A 315 20.61 10.78 0.96
C ALA A 315 20.08 9.41 1.40
N MET A 316 19.42 8.71 0.48
CA MET A 316 19.04 7.30 0.62
C MET A 316 19.51 6.53 -0.61
N MET A 317 20.36 5.52 -0.43
CA MET A 317 20.83 4.68 -1.54
C MET A 317 19.67 3.89 -2.16
N VAL A 318 19.62 3.83 -3.49
CA VAL A 318 18.54 3.18 -4.27
C VAL A 318 19.02 2.12 -5.25
N ASP A 319 20.32 1.84 -5.25
CA ASP A 319 21.01 0.95 -6.17
C ASP A 319 20.83 -0.55 -5.89
N SER A 320 20.28 -0.94 -4.73
CA SER A 320 19.97 -2.35 -4.44
C SER A 320 18.83 -2.84 -5.34
N ALA A 321 19.12 -3.88 -6.13
CA ALA A 321 18.15 -4.60 -6.96
C ALA A 321 18.41 -6.11 -6.89
N ASP A 322 18.74 -6.60 -5.70
CA ASP A 322 19.39 -7.91 -5.50
C ASP A 322 18.41 -9.02 -5.13
N ARG A 323 17.11 -8.71 -5.00
CA ARG A 323 16.11 -9.72 -4.61
C ARG A 323 15.98 -10.76 -5.72
N LYS A 324 16.34 -12.00 -5.40
CA LYS A 324 16.22 -13.16 -6.31
C LYS A 324 14.78 -13.55 -6.57
N ASP A 325 13.97 -13.53 -5.50
CA ASP A 325 12.56 -13.94 -5.52
C ASP A 325 11.67 -12.69 -5.41
N VAL A 326 11.70 -11.85 -6.45
CA VAL A 326 10.76 -10.71 -6.54
C VAL A 326 9.35 -11.29 -6.63
N PRO A 327 8.42 -10.93 -5.72
CA PRO A 327 7.04 -11.40 -5.82
C PRO A 327 6.47 -11.06 -7.18
N ASP A 328 5.66 -11.95 -7.74
CA ASP A 328 4.93 -11.62 -8.95
C ASP A 328 3.82 -10.62 -8.61
N TYR A 329 3.83 -9.46 -9.27
CA TYR A 329 2.88 -8.38 -9.05
C TYR A 329 2.36 -7.86 -10.39
N ASP A 330 1.10 -7.44 -10.45
CA ASP A 330 0.57 -6.82 -11.67
C ASP A 330 1.03 -5.37 -11.81
N TYR A 331 0.91 -4.59 -10.73
CA TYR A 331 1.27 -3.19 -10.69
C TYR A 331 1.52 -2.77 -9.24
N VAL A 332 2.28 -1.69 -9.07
CA VAL A 332 2.46 -0.99 -7.79
C VAL A 332 1.76 0.36 -7.90
N SER A 333 0.91 0.69 -6.92
CA SER A 333 0.20 1.97 -6.90
C SER A 333 0.48 2.75 -5.63
N TYR A 334 0.41 4.08 -5.76
CA TYR A 334 0.40 4.97 -4.62
C TYR A 334 -0.56 6.14 -4.91
N PRO A 335 -1.64 6.34 -4.13
CA PRO A 335 -2.13 5.51 -3.03
C PRO A 335 -2.26 4.00 -3.35
N PRO A 336 -2.08 3.12 -2.36
CA PRO A 336 -2.28 1.69 -2.55
C PRO A 336 -3.76 1.39 -2.72
N ARG A 337 -4.06 0.19 -3.25
CA ARG A 337 -5.44 -0.32 -3.27
C ARG A 337 -5.92 -0.59 -1.83
N GLY A 338 -7.15 -0.20 -1.53
CA GLY A 338 -7.77 -0.33 -0.22
C GLY A 338 -7.44 0.85 0.70
N LEU A 339 -7.06 0.54 1.94
CA LEU A 339 -6.92 1.53 3.00
C LEU A 339 -5.53 2.19 3.01
N LEU A 340 -5.49 3.52 3.11
CA LEU A 340 -4.27 4.31 3.31
C LEU A 340 -4.43 5.27 4.50
N PRO A 341 -3.58 5.18 5.53
CA PRO A 341 -3.64 6.14 6.62
C PRO A 341 -3.20 7.54 6.21
N LEU A 342 -3.88 8.57 6.73
CA LEU A 342 -3.60 9.98 6.40
C LEU A 342 -2.21 10.45 6.85
N ASP A 343 -1.60 9.81 7.83
CA ASP A 343 -0.20 10.07 8.23
C ASP A 343 0.83 9.80 7.14
N PHE A 344 0.44 9.07 6.09
CA PHE A 344 1.29 8.75 4.96
C PHE A 344 0.94 9.59 3.72
N PHE A 345 -0.19 10.30 3.69
CA PHE A 345 -0.70 10.92 2.47
C PHE A 345 -1.40 12.27 2.68
N HIS A 346 -1.18 13.22 1.76
CA HIS A 346 -1.95 14.47 1.74
C HIS A 346 -2.56 14.76 0.37
N TYR A 347 -3.60 15.60 0.35
CA TYR A 347 -4.47 15.85 -0.80
C TYR A 347 -3.79 16.46 -2.06
N ARG A 348 -2.51 16.86 -2.02
CA ARG A 348 -1.76 17.33 -3.21
C ARG A 348 -0.68 16.37 -3.68
N HIS A 349 -0.56 15.21 -3.05
CA HIS A 349 0.25 14.13 -3.59
C HIS A 349 -0.27 13.73 -4.98
N ALA A 350 0.63 13.61 -5.94
CA ALA A 350 0.40 12.93 -7.19
C ALA A 350 0.20 11.44 -6.92
N TRP A 351 -0.76 10.86 -7.61
CA TRP A 351 -1.06 9.43 -7.60
C TRP A 351 -0.24 8.78 -8.72
N HIS A 352 0.11 7.52 -8.57
CA HIS A 352 0.75 6.77 -9.64
C HIS A 352 0.39 5.30 -9.64
N VAL A 353 0.50 4.68 -10.82
CA VAL A 353 0.45 3.24 -11.05
C VAL A 353 1.61 2.86 -11.95
N SER A 354 2.56 2.07 -11.45
CA SER A 354 3.64 1.47 -12.25
C SER A 354 3.27 0.03 -12.59
N VAL A 355 3.18 -0.29 -13.89
CA VAL A 355 2.79 -1.64 -14.35
C VAL A 355 3.98 -2.57 -14.52
N ASN A 356 3.84 -3.84 -14.12
CA ASN A 356 4.90 -4.83 -14.25
C ASN A 356 5.21 -5.12 -15.74
N PRO A 357 6.44 -4.87 -16.22
CA PRO A 357 6.83 -5.13 -17.61
C PRO A 357 6.70 -6.59 -18.06
N SER A 358 6.69 -7.54 -17.13
CA SER A 358 6.47 -8.96 -17.45
C SER A 358 5.01 -9.27 -17.79
N HIS A 359 4.06 -8.45 -17.31
CA HIS A 359 2.62 -8.66 -17.50
C HIS A 359 1.99 -7.67 -18.48
N TYR A 360 2.55 -6.48 -18.60
CA TYR A 360 2.01 -5.39 -19.41
C TYR A 360 2.98 -5.00 -20.52
N ALA A 361 2.43 -4.75 -21.71
CA ALA A 361 3.18 -4.08 -22.76
C ALA A 361 3.55 -2.66 -22.31
N LYS A 362 4.63 -2.11 -22.90
CA LYS A 362 5.03 -0.72 -22.67
C LYS A 362 3.83 0.22 -22.93
N PRO A 363 3.41 1.04 -21.94
CA PRO A 363 2.26 1.91 -22.11
C PRO A 363 2.46 2.94 -23.23
N ASP A 364 1.43 3.16 -24.04
CA ASP A 364 1.38 4.24 -25.03
C ASP A 364 0.84 5.52 -24.38
N PRO A 365 1.65 6.58 -24.22
CA PRO A 365 1.21 7.84 -23.61
C PRO A 365 0.00 8.49 -24.29
N ALA A 366 -0.22 8.22 -25.59
CA ALA A 366 -1.36 8.78 -26.33
C ALA A 366 -2.67 7.99 -26.08
N ALA A 367 -2.57 6.71 -25.71
CA ALA A 367 -3.72 5.83 -25.51
C ALA A 367 -4.17 5.77 -24.04
N VAL A 368 -3.22 5.86 -23.11
CA VAL A 368 -3.48 5.67 -21.69
C VAL A 368 -4.23 6.86 -21.09
N LYS A 369 -5.20 6.56 -20.23
CA LYS A 369 -5.95 7.57 -19.47
C LYS A 369 -6.12 7.12 -18.02
N ALA A 370 -6.08 8.07 -17.10
CA ALA A 370 -6.41 7.88 -15.70
C ALA A 370 -7.66 8.68 -15.35
N THR A 371 -8.55 8.08 -14.56
CA THR A 371 -9.80 8.69 -14.12
C THR A 371 -10.08 8.31 -12.67
N VAL A 372 -10.52 9.29 -11.88
CA VAL A 372 -10.75 9.14 -10.44
C VAL A 372 -12.16 9.60 -10.11
N TRP A 373 -12.97 8.75 -9.49
CA TRP A 373 -14.33 9.08 -9.08
C TRP A 373 -14.45 9.09 -7.56
N PRO A 374 -15.03 10.13 -6.94
CA PRO A 374 -15.47 10.06 -5.57
C PRO A 374 -16.51 8.96 -5.42
N VAL A 375 -16.43 8.17 -4.36
CA VAL A 375 -17.41 7.15 -4.03
C VAL A 375 -18.07 7.53 -2.71
N ARG A 376 -19.41 7.55 -2.70
CA ARG A 376 -20.14 7.91 -1.48
C ARG A 376 -19.84 6.90 -0.37
N PRO A 377 -19.56 7.34 0.86
CA PRO A 377 -19.37 6.43 1.97
C PRO A 377 -20.66 5.62 2.18
N GLY A 378 -20.51 4.30 2.29
CA GLY A 378 -21.58 3.39 2.67
C GLY A 378 -21.40 2.86 4.08
N ARG A 379 -22.45 2.21 4.62
CA ARG A 379 -22.40 1.62 5.96
C ARG A 379 -21.59 0.32 5.98
N ASN A 380 -21.42 -0.34 4.85
CA ASN A 380 -20.67 -1.59 4.73
C ASN A 380 -19.37 -1.40 3.93
N PRO A 381 -18.29 -2.16 4.21
CA PRO A 381 -17.08 -2.17 3.39
C PRO A 381 -17.34 -2.58 1.92
N THR A 382 -18.38 -3.37 1.67
CA THR A 382 -18.83 -3.78 0.32
C THR A 382 -19.58 -2.70 -0.45
N ASP A 383 -19.94 -1.60 0.21
CA ASP A 383 -20.59 -0.46 -0.41
C ASP A 383 -19.64 0.38 -1.28
N ALA A 384 -18.38 -0.03 -1.42
CA ALA A 384 -17.38 0.52 -2.34
C ALA A 384 -17.65 0.08 -3.80
N ASP A 385 -18.92 0.15 -4.19
CA ASP A 385 -19.46 -0.27 -5.48
C ASP A 385 -19.13 0.77 -6.58
N PRO A 386 -18.59 0.38 -7.75
CA PRO A 386 -18.56 1.20 -8.96
C PRO A 386 -19.86 1.95 -9.29
N GLU A 387 -21.02 1.36 -9.00
CA GLU A 387 -22.33 1.95 -9.23
C GLU A 387 -22.64 3.14 -8.28
N ARG A 388 -21.85 3.31 -7.21
CA ARG A 388 -21.97 4.42 -6.25
C ARG A 388 -20.98 5.55 -6.49
N ARG A 389 -20.23 5.49 -7.59
CA ARG A 389 -19.39 6.60 -8.04
C ARG A 389 -20.24 7.85 -8.25
N ALA A 390 -19.63 9.01 -8.04
CA ALA A 390 -20.21 10.26 -8.48
C ALA A 390 -20.45 10.22 -10.00
N LYS A 391 -21.41 11.02 -10.48
CA LYS A 391 -21.75 11.10 -11.90
C LYS A 391 -20.57 11.54 -12.76
N GLU A 392 -19.75 12.44 -12.22
CA GLU A 392 -18.59 13.01 -12.91
C GLU A 392 -17.29 12.59 -12.20
N PRO A 393 -16.21 12.29 -12.94
CA PRO A 393 -14.89 12.11 -12.36
C PRO A 393 -14.34 13.44 -11.86
N LEU A 394 -13.33 13.37 -10.98
CA LEU A 394 -12.57 14.53 -10.57
C LEU A 394 -11.71 15.04 -11.73
N PRO A 395 -11.57 16.36 -11.89
CA PRO A 395 -10.57 16.91 -12.80
C PRO A 395 -9.16 16.56 -12.30
N LEU A 396 -8.25 16.37 -13.24
CA LEU A 396 -6.83 16.17 -12.96
C LEU A 396 -6.08 17.48 -13.25
N ASP A 397 -5.25 17.95 -12.31
CA ASP A 397 -4.34 19.09 -12.56
C ASP A 397 -2.96 18.64 -13.06
N HIS A 398 -2.70 17.33 -13.08
CA HIS A 398 -1.53 16.72 -13.69
C HIS A 398 -1.87 15.35 -14.28
N PHE A 399 -1.29 15.03 -15.42
CA PHE A 399 -1.28 13.70 -16.02
C PHE A 399 0.01 13.51 -16.84
N ASN A 400 0.68 12.39 -16.66
CA ASN A 400 1.82 11.98 -17.47
C ASN A 400 1.98 10.45 -17.50
N VAL A 401 2.62 9.93 -18.54
CA VAL A 401 3.12 8.55 -18.59
C VAL A 401 4.65 8.59 -18.67
N SER A 402 5.32 8.22 -17.58
CA SER A 402 6.78 8.12 -17.53
C SER A 402 7.24 6.70 -17.84
N LEU A 403 8.16 6.59 -18.78
CA LEU A 403 8.77 5.34 -19.22
C LEU A 403 10.18 5.14 -18.63
N ASP A 404 10.59 6.04 -17.72
CA ASP A 404 11.91 6.03 -17.09
C ASP A 404 12.12 4.81 -16.20
N GLY A 405 13.36 4.34 -16.07
CA GLY A 405 13.70 3.17 -15.24
C GLY A 405 13.95 3.48 -13.76
N CYS A 406 13.20 4.40 -13.14
CA CYS A 406 13.38 4.80 -11.73
C CYS A 406 12.87 3.71 -10.77
N GLY A 407 13.58 2.61 -10.61
CA GLY A 407 13.15 1.46 -9.79
C GLY A 407 12.11 0.59 -10.50
N ILE A 408 10.88 1.09 -10.63
CA ILE A 408 9.80 0.42 -11.38
C ILE A 408 9.50 1.24 -12.64
N PRO A 409 9.74 0.74 -13.86
CA PRO A 409 9.42 1.45 -15.10
C PRO A 409 7.90 1.54 -15.36
N ASN A 410 7.51 2.24 -16.44
CA ASN A 410 6.13 2.27 -16.94
C ASN A 410 5.09 2.80 -15.93
N ALA A 411 5.25 4.07 -15.53
CA ALA A 411 4.38 4.73 -14.56
C ALA A 411 3.33 5.63 -15.24
N VAL A 412 2.06 5.42 -14.91
CA VAL A 412 0.96 6.35 -15.17
C VAL A 412 0.81 7.24 -13.94
N ILE A 413 1.01 8.54 -14.10
CA ILE A 413 1.07 9.52 -13.02
C ILE A 413 -0.03 10.55 -13.23
N PHE A 414 -0.79 10.84 -12.19
CA PHE A 414 -1.92 11.76 -12.27
C PHE A 414 -2.21 12.38 -10.92
N ARG A 415 -2.78 13.57 -10.88
CA ARG A 415 -3.18 14.20 -9.62
C ARG A 415 -4.61 14.72 -9.70
N PRO A 416 -5.56 14.10 -8.98
CA PRO A 416 -6.91 14.62 -8.89
C PRO A 416 -6.94 15.91 -8.07
N VAL A 417 -7.77 16.87 -8.47
CA VAL A 417 -8.01 18.09 -7.70
C VAL A 417 -8.93 17.75 -6.53
N LEU A 418 -8.37 17.74 -5.33
CA LEU A 418 -9.07 17.45 -4.09
C LEU A 418 -9.18 18.73 -3.23
N PRO A 419 -10.37 19.10 -2.74
CA PRO A 419 -10.53 20.28 -1.86
C PRO A 419 -9.95 20.05 -0.45
N GLY A 420 -9.65 18.80 -0.12
CA GLY A 420 -9.16 18.32 1.16
C GLY A 420 -9.28 16.80 1.21
N LEU A 421 -8.79 16.19 2.27
CA LEU A 421 -8.94 14.76 2.55
C LEU A 421 -9.26 14.57 4.04
N LYS A 422 -10.12 13.60 4.33
CA LYS A 422 -10.40 13.11 5.69
C LYS A 422 -10.60 11.59 5.67
N ALA A 423 -10.54 10.97 6.84
CA ALA A 423 -10.84 9.56 6.99
C ALA A 423 -12.25 9.23 6.48
N GLY A 424 -12.38 8.08 5.82
CA GLY A 424 -13.58 7.61 5.14
C GLY A 424 -13.80 8.19 3.74
N ASP A 425 -12.97 9.13 3.26
CA ASP A 425 -13.03 9.55 1.86
C ASP A 425 -12.60 8.39 0.95
N ARG A 426 -13.43 8.09 -0.05
CA ARG A 426 -13.26 6.96 -0.98
C ARG A 426 -13.16 7.43 -2.42
N PHE A 427 -12.27 6.79 -3.17
CA PHE A 427 -12.05 7.07 -4.58
C PHE A 427 -11.90 5.78 -5.37
N TRP A 428 -12.68 5.67 -6.44
CA TRP A 428 -12.46 4.64 -7.45
C TRP A 428 -11.50 5.16 -8.50
N VAL A 429 -10.45 4.40 -8.79
CA VAL A 429 -9.45 4.72 -9.82
C VAL A 429 -9.60 3.76 -10.98
N GLU A 430 -9.55 4.29 -12.21
CA GLU A 430 -9.39 3.46 -13.42
C GLU A 430 -8.23 3.97 -14.28
N ILE A 431 -7.44 3.02 -14.78
CA ILE A 431 -6.41 3.24 -15.78
C ILE A 431 -6.78 2.42 -17.01
N THR A 432 -7.13 3.11 -18.09
CA THR A 432 -7.55 2.52 -19.37
C THR A 432 -6.47 2.71 -20.43
N GLY A 433 -6.61 2.02 -21.58
CA GLY A 433 -5.65 2.11 -22.69
C GLY A 433 -4.39 1.27 -22.50
N LEU A 434 -4.32 0.47 -21.42
CA LEU A 434 -3.24 -0.48 -21.18
C LEU A 434 -3.45 -1.77 -21.98
N LYS A 435 -2.36 -2.49 -22.21
CA LYS A 435 -2.35 -3.81 -22.84
C LYS A 435 -1.48 -4.77 -22.03
N LYS A 436 -1.90 -6.03 -21.96
CA LYS A 436 -1.04 -7.14 -21.52
C LYS A 436 0.07 -7.39 -22.56
N THR A 437 1.08 -8.18 -22.20
CA THR A 437 2.22 -8.51 -23.08
C THR A 437 1.80 -9.25 -24.36
N ASP A 438 0.67 -9.96 -24.33
CA ASP A 438 0.05 -10.61 -25.50
C ASP A 438 -0.77 -9.65 -26.38
N GLY A 439 -0.85 -8.36 -26.02
CA GLY A 439 -1.61 -7.33 -26.72
C GLY A 439 -3.07 -7.18 -26.27
N THR A 440 -3.56 -8.05 -25.37
CA THR A 440 -4.94 -8.00 -24.85
C THR A 440 -5.17 -6.68 -24.10
N ALA A 441 -6.23 -5.96 -24.47
CA ALA A 441 -6.61 -4.73 -23.79
C ALA A 441 -7.02 -5.02 -22.34
N VAL A 442 -6.55 -4.19 -21.40
CA VAL A 442 -6.83 -4.35 -19.97
C VAL A 442 -7.08 -3.00 -19.31
N THR A 443 -7.96 -2.99 -18.32
CA THR A 443 -8.18 -1.86 -17.42
C THR A 443 -7.71 -2.23 -16.03
N ILE A 444 -6.92 -1.36 -15.40
CA ILE A 444 -6.65 -1.45 -13.96
C ILE A 444 -7.73 -0.65 -13.26
N ALA A 445 -8.43 -1.26 -12.31
CA ALA A 445 -9.44 -0.60 -11.50
C ALA A 445 -9.28 -0.98 -10.03
N TYR A 446 -9.30 0.01 -9.13
CA TYR A 446 -9.15 -0.23 -7.69
C TYR A 446 -9.79 0.86 -6.83
N MET A 447 -10.11 0.50 -5.59
CA MET A 447 -10.60 1.40 -4.56
C MET A 447 -9.42 1.98 -3.77
N VAL A 448 -9.53 3.25 -3.36
CA VAL A 448 -8.70 3.89 -2.35
C VAL A 448 -9.62 4.45 -1.28
N GLU A 449 -9.35 4.17 -0.01
CA GLU A 449 -10.04 4.75 1.13
C GLU A 449 -9.03 5.28 2.13
N PHE A 450 -9.21 6.52 2.57
CA PHE A 450 -8.36 7.10 3.60
C PHE A 450 -8.86 6.73 4.99
N MET A 451 -7.94 6.47 5.92
CA MET A 451 -8.27 6.15 7.31
C MET A 451 -7.40 6.96 8.29
N ASP A 452 -7.86 7.04 9.54
CA ASP A 452 -7.01 7.43 10.67
C ASP A 452 -6.37 6.17 11.27
N LEU A 453 -5.23 6.32 11.93
CA LEU A 453 -4.54 5.23 12.64
C LEU A 453 -5.09 4.96 14.03
#